data_AF-A0A068NZ39-F1
#
_entry.id   AF-A0A068NZ39-F1
#
_cell.length_a   1.000
_cell.length_b   1.000
_cell.length_c   1.000
_cell.angle_alpha   90.00
_cell.angle_beta   90.00
_cell.angle_gamma   90.00
#
_symmetry.space_group_name_H-M   'P 1'
#
loop_
_entity.id
_entity.type
_entity.pdbx_description
1 polymer ?
#
loop_
_entity_poly.entity_id
_entity_poly.type
_entity_poly.pdbx_seq_one_letter_code
_entity_poly.pdbx_strand_id
1 'polypeptide(L)'
;MKQVLALVAILAVTGTGLGLKGSSAHGVRPFVVNGIRWETSFATATATAAKEGKPILHLQSFGKPGDPMACTNTRTLTATLLKDPEFQAITKDAIVSWELVREAAKVTIDCGDGKVLHRTLRGNTCLYVLRPDGTVVDAFPGVYEPSRLLPELRLSLEMAKKSPEEVRAWHQSEIAKHPQPFGIGRGVAGSKAAVEAPILATPAANALVPLPTNLDPAERLFRWSAQRLFDISAQPMNPTTARGSIGAPELATPKERGQRLLQLETDENLGAVRGVIHMWLASLKQPITAPEAKRTVFETILHIDYTDPFLGLKHVELPGTD
;
A
#
# COMPACT_ATOMS: atom_id res chain seq x y z
N MET A 1 -69.69 -36.22 23.93
CA MET A 1 -69.15 -35.14 24.79
C MET A 1 -67.90 -34.58 24.12
N LYS A 2 -67.94 -33.27 23.77
CA LYS A 2 -66.85 -32.26 23.69
C LYS A 2 -65.50 -32.70 23.07
N GLN A 3 -65.14 -32.21 21.86
CA GLN A 3 -64.29 -31.02 21.58
C GLN A 3 -62.89 -31.13 22.25
N VAL A 4 -61.74 -30.93 21.56
CA VAL A 4 -61.31 -29.69 20.90
C VAL A 4 -60.24 -29.98 19.82
N LEU A 5 -60.30 -29.18 18.74
CA LEU A 5 -59.38 -29.08 17.59
C LEU A 5 -57.89 -28.93 17.97
N ALA A 6 -57.01 -29.66 17.29
CA ALA A 6 -55.61 -29.32 17.15
C ALA A 6 -55.43 -28.40 15.93
N LEU A 7 -55.01 -27.16 16.16
CA LEU A 7 -54.65 -26.19 15.12
C LEU A 7 -53.22 -26.48 14.66
N VAL A 8 -53.05 -26.89 13.40
CA VAL A 8 -51.73 -26.99 12.74
C VAL A 8 -51.36 -25.59 12.25
N ALA A 9 -50.41 -24.93 12.93
CA ALA A 9 -49.78 -23.72 12.43
C ALA A 9 -48.61 -24.09 11.52
N ILE A 10 -48.77 -23.86 10.22
CA ILE A 10 -47.68 -23.89 9.23
C ILE A 10 -46.82 -22.65 9.48
N LEU A 11 -45.71 -22.81 10.19
CA LEU A 11 -44.66 -21.80 10.27
C LEU A 11 -43.85 -21.87 8.96
N ALA A 12 -44.12 -20.93 8.06
CA ALA A 12 -43.24 -20.65 6.94
C ALA A 12 -41.90 -20.13 7.49
N VAL A 13 -40.91 -21.02 7.54
CA VAL A 13 -39.51 -20.64 7.73
C VAL A 13 -39.06 -19.95 6.44
N THR A 14 -39.25 -18.64 6.38
CA THR A 14 -38.55 -17.81 5.42
C THR A 14 -37.09 -17.85 5.80
N GLY A 15 -36.31 -18.61 5.02
CA GLY A 15 -34.88 -18.73 5.18
C GLY A 15 -34.24 -17.35 5.16
N THR A 16 -33.80 -16.90 6.33
CA THR A 16 -32.75 -15.89 6.46
C THR A 16 -31.48 -16.50 5.89
N GLY A 17 -31.32 -16.33 4.57
CA GLY A 17 -30.02 -16.49 3.95
C GLY A 17 -29.03 -15.64 4.72
N LEU A 18 -28.03 -16.29 5.30
CA LEU A 18 -26.80 -15.68 5.79
C LEU A 18 -26.15 -14.93 4.61
N GLY A 19 -26.60 -13.70 4.41
CA GLY A 19 -25.90 -12.72 3.61
C GLY A 19 -24.58 -12.45 4.29
N LEU A 20 -23.50 -13.01 3.72
CA LEU A 20 -22.18 -12.43 3.84
C LEU A 20 -22.35 -10.93 3.56
N LYS A 21 -22.26 -10.11 4.60
CA LYS A 21 -22.18 -8.65 4.47
C LYS A 21 -20.90 -8.35 3.70
N GLY A 22 -21.03 -8.28 2.38
CA GLY A 22 -20.13 -7.49 1.57
C GLY A 22 -20.10 -6.10 2.19
N SER A 23 -18.91 -5.67 2.62
CA SER A 23 -18.64 -4.33 3.13
C SER A 23 -18.97 -3.32 2.02
N SER A 24 -20.23 -2.91 1.95
CA SER A 24 -20.65 -1.79 1.12
C SER A 24 -20.14 -0.50 1.75
N ALA A 25 -19.40 0.27 0.94
CA ALA A 25 -18.94 1.60 1.26
C ALA A 25 -20.12 2.48 1.73
N HIS A 26 -20.16 2.76 3.03
CA HIS A 26 -21.09 3.71 3.63
C HIS A 26 -20.31 4.83 4.32
N GLY A 27 -20.30 6.00 3.67
CA GLY A 27 -20.50 7.28 4.35
C GLY A 27 -19.44 7.73 5.35
N VAL A 28 -18.15 7.55 5.08
CA VAL A 28 -17.16 8.38 5.78
C VAL A 28 -17.31 9.81 5.25
N ARG A 29 -17.43 10.80 6.15
CA ARG A 29 -17.43 12.21 5.75
C ARG A 29 -16.01 12.60 5.32
N PRO A 30 -15.84 13.56 4.39
CA PRO A 30 -14.55 14.16 4.13
C PRO A 30 -13.89 14.61 5.43
N PHE A 31 -12.58 14.45 5.53
CA PHE A 31 -11.81 14.76 6.74
C PHE A 31 -10.57 15.58 6.42
N VAL A 32 -9.99 16.20 7.44
CA VAL A 32 -8.79 17.04 7.28
C VAL A 32 -7.65 16.47 8.11
N VAL A 33 -6.49 16.29 7.48
CA VAL A 33 -5.23 15.91 8.14
C VAL A 33 -4.14 16.82 7.61
N ASN A 34 -3.38 17.46 8.49
CA ASN A 34 -2.34 18.43 8.15
C ASN A 34 -2.80 19.51 7.15
N GLY A 35 -4.04 20.00 7.29
CA GLY A 35 -4.62 21.02 6.40
C GLY A 35 -5.07 20.50 5.03
N ILE A 36 -4.87 19.21 4.72
CA ILE A 36 -5.32 18.58 3.48
C ILE A 36 -6.71 18.00 3.68
N ARG A 37 -7.66 18.38 2.82
CA ARG A 37 -9.01 17.81 2.80
C ARG A 37 -9.03 16.54 1.95
N TRP A 38 -9.52 15.44 2.52
CA TRP A 38 -9.57 14.12 1.88
C TRP A 38 -11.00 13.72 1.56
N GLU A 39 -11.26 13.41 0.28
CA GLU A 39 -12.43 12.65 -0.11
C GLU A 39 -12.25 11.17 0.27
N THR A 40 -13.29 10.51 0.74
CA THR A 40 -13.21 9.15 1.30
C THR A 40 -13.83 8.08 0.42
N SER A 41 -14.07 8.43 -0.84
CA SER A 41 -14.72 7.58 -1.83
C SER A 41 -14.05 7.85 -3.17
N PHE A 42 -13.55 6.79 -3.79
CA PHE A 42 -13.02 6.85 -5.15
C PHE A 42 -14.08 7.40 -6.12
N ALA A 43 -15.33 6.93 -6.01
CA ALA A 43 -16.43 7.39 -6.86
C ALA A 43 -16.70 8.91 -6.70
N THR A 44 -16.66 9.43 -5.47
CA THR A 44 -16.85 10.86 -5.22
C THR A 44 -15.67 11.68 -5.77
N ALA A 45 -14.44 11.19 -5.58
CA ALA A 45 -13.26 11.84 -6.10
C ALA A 45 -13.29 11.93 -7.64
N THR A 46 -13.62 10.83 -8.32
CA THR A 46 -13.74 10.78 -9.79
C THR A 46 -14.87 11.67 -10.30
N ALA A 47 -16.04 11.68 -9.64
CA ALA A 47 -17.14 12.55 -10.05
C ALA A 47 -16.77 14.05 -9.95
N THR A 48 -16.11 14.45 -8.86
CA THR A 48 -15.62 15.82 -8.66
C THR A 48 -14.52 16.17 -9.66
N ALA A 49 -13.56 15.26 -9.85
CA ALA A 49 -12.45 15.44 -10.77
C ALA A 49 -12.91 15.59 -12.22
N ALA A 50 -13.86 14.75 -12.67
CA ALA A 50 -14.48 14.86 -13.99
C ALA A 50 -15.21 16.20 -14.19
N LYS A 51 -15.87 16.71 -13.14
CA LYS A 51 -16.53 18.04 -13.18
C LYS A 51 -15.53 19.19 -13.24
N GLU A 52 -14.43 19.10 -12.49
CA GLU A 52 -13.44 20.18 -12.36
C GLU A 52 -12.30 20.10 -13.40
N GLY A 53 -12.18 18.99 -14.13
CA GLY A 53 -11.08 18.75 -15.06
C GLY A 53 -9.71 18.61 -14.37
N LYS A 54 -9.69 18.27 -13.07
CA LYS A 54 -8.46 18.16 -12.26
C LYS A 54 -7.99 16.71 -12.12
N PRO A 55 -6.66 16.47 -12.04
CA PRO A 55 -6.15 15.16 -11.70
C PRO A 55 -6.53 14.77 -10.26
N ILE A 56 -6.40 13.48 -9.95
CA ILE A 56 -6.66 12.95 -8.61
C ILE A 56 -5.35 12.49 -7.98
N LEU A 57 -5.09 12.92 -6.75
CA LEU A 57 -4.11 12.30 -5.87
C LEU A 57 -4.84 11.33 -4.96
N HIS A 58 -4.67 10.03 -5.22
CA HIS A 58 -5.42 8.98 -4.53
C HIS A 58 -4.49 8.14 -3.66
N LEU A 59 -4.73 8.12 -2.36
CA LEU A 59 -3.97 7.32 -1.41
C LEU A 59 -4.73 6.04 -1.05
N GLN A 60 -4.17 4.89 -1.40
CA GLN A 60 -4.58 3.61 -0.82
C GLN A 60 -3.67 3.27 0.35
N SER A 61 -4.26 2.92 1.50
CA SER A 61 -3.48 2.75 2.73
C SER A 61 -4.08 1.73 3.69
N PHE A 62 -3.21 1.14 4.51
CA PHE A 62 -3.60 0.31 5.65
C PHE A 62 -3.85 1.19 6.88
N GLY A 63 -5.12 1.39 7.20
CA GLY A 63 -5.55 2.42 8.14
C GLY A 63 -5.62 3.82 7.53
N LYS A 64 -6.31 4.71 8.26
CA LYS A 64 -6.62 6.08 7.82
C LYS A 64 -5.45 7.04 8.10
N PRO A 65 -5.13 7.98 7.19
CA PRO A 65 -4.19 9.06 7.49
C PRO A 65 -4.59 9.83 8.75
N GLY A 66 -3.61 10.16 9.59
CA GLY A 66 -3.87 10.79 10.90
C GLY A 66 -4.25 9.83 12.04
N ASP A 67 -4.55 8.56 11.76
CA ASP A 67 -4.82 7.57 12.82
C ASP A 67 -3.49 7.14 13.49
N PRO A 68 -3.37 7.24 14.83
CA PRO A 68 -2.17 6.80 15.55
C PRO A 68 -1.89 5.30 15.42
N MET A 69 -2.89 4.48 15.06
CA MET A 69 -2.80 3.03 14.86
C MET A 69 -2.99 2.63 13.39
N ALA A 70 -2.70 3.52 12.43
CA ALA A 70 -2.47 3.13 11.04
C ALA A 70 -1.12 2.36 10.90
N CYS A 71 -0.91 1.74 9.73
CA CYS A 71 0.36 1.06 9.47
C CYS A 71 1.56 2.05 9.51
N THR A 72 2.76 1.52 9.68
CA THR A 72 3.99 2.33 9.81
C THR A 72 4.19 3.30 8.65
N ASN A 73 3.90 2.88 7.41
CA ASN A 73 4.05 3.73 6.22
C ASN A 73 3.05 4.89 6.20
N THR A 74 1.79 4.65 6.56
CA THR A 74 0.77 5.71 6.67
C THR A 74 1.11 6.73 7.74
N ARG A 75 1.60 6.28 8.89
CA ARG A 75 2.05 7.18 9.98
C ARG A 75 3.27 7.98 9.54
N THR A 76 4.21 7.36 8.83
CA THR A 76 5.41 8.02 8.30
C THR A 76 5.02 9.09 7.27
N LEU A 77 4.15 8.79 6.30
CA LEU A 77 3.63 9.80 5.36
C LEU A 77 2.94 10.95 6.08
N THR A 78 2.12 10.64 7.09
CA THR A 78 1.41 11.65 7.89
C THR A 78 2.37 12.56 8.66
N ALA A 79 3.49 12.01 9.14
CA ALA A 79 4.50 12.76 9.88
C ALA A 79 5.49 13.53 8.98
N THR A 80 5.55 13.19 7.68
CA THR A 80 6.54 13.72 6.72
C THR A 80 5.85 14.41 5.56
N LEU A 81 5.59 13.70 4.45
CA LEU A 81 5.03 14.22 3.20
C LEU A 81 3.77 15.07 3.40
N LEU A 82 2.82 14.63 4.22
CA LEU A 82 1.56 15.36 4.41
C LEU A 82 1.72 16.69 5.16
N LYS A 83 2.84 16.90 5.86
CA LYS A 83 3.18 18.17 6.52
C LYS A 83 4.03 19.09 5.65
N ASP A 84 4.53 18.58 4.53
CA ASP A 84 5.39 19.33 3.64
C ASP A 84 4.60 20.46 2.95
N PRO A 85 5.01 21.74 3.06
CA PRO A 85 4.28 22.86 2.46
C PRO A 85 4.16 22.77 0.94
N GLU A 86 5.15 22.19 0.27
CA GLU A 86 5.17 22.05 -1.18
C GLU A 86 4.22 20.93 -1.62
N PHE A 87 4.15 19.83 -0.88
CA PHE A 87 3.10 18.82 -1.08
C PHE A 87 1.71 19.42 -0.87
N GLN A 88 1.51 20.19 0.20
CA GLN A 88 0.24 20.89 0.46
C GLN A 88 -0.12 21.87 -0.66
N ALA A 89 0.86 22.54 -1.27
CA ALA A 89 0.61 23.38 -2.44
C ALA A 89 0.10 22.53 -3.63
N ILE A 90 0.75 21.41 -3.93
CA ILE A 90 0.32 20.48 -5.00
C ILE A 90 -1.12 19.99 -4.76
N THR A 91 -1.50 19.71 -3.52
CA THR A 91 -2.88 19.26 -3.21
C THR A 91 -3.97 20.28 -3.52
N LYS A 92 -3.65 21.56 -3.73
CA LYS A 92 -4.62 22.59 -4.12
C LYS A 92 -5.04 22.48 -5.59
N ASP A 93 -4.18 21.89 -6.41
CA ASP A 93 -4.37 21.75 -7.86
C ASP A 93 -4.90 20.36 -8.26
N ALA A 94 -5.17 19.48 -7.29
CA ALA A 94 -5.68 18.13 -7.51
C ALA A 94 -6.84 17.80 -6.56
N ILE A 95 -7.68 16.84 -6.96
CA ILE A 95 -8.66 16.25 -6.04
C ILE A 95 -7.93 15.23 -5.18
N VAL A 96 -7.90 15.44 -3.86
CA VAL A 96 -7.24 14.51 -2.94
C VAL A 96 -8.25 13.52 -2.37
N SER A 97 -7.93 12.24 -2.48
CA SER A 97 -8.79 11.17 -1.98
C SER A 97 -8.01 10.06 -1.31
N TRP A 98 -8.70 9.33 -0.43
CA TRP A 98 -8.15 8.18 0.28
C TRP A 98 -9.13 7.01 0.25
N GLU A 99 -8.57 5.81 0.18
CA GLU A 99 -9.31 4.56 0.30
C GLU A 99 -8.58 3.58 1.22
N LEU A 100 -9.36 2.91 2.07
CA LEU A 100 -8.87 1.83 2.92
C LEU A 100 -8.57 0.60 2.05
N VAL A 101 -7.32 0.13 2.07
CA VAL A 101 -7.00 -1.21 1.56
C VAL A 101 -7.51 -2.25 2.55
N ARG A 102 -7.13 -2.06 3.81
CA ARG A 102 -7.55 -2.84 4.96
C ARG A 102 -7.22 -2.11 6.25
N GLU A 103 -7.89 -2.46 7.35
CA GLU A 103 -7.40 -2.11 8.68
C GLU A 103 -6.00 -2.67 8.93
N ALA A 104 -5.14 -1.90 9.59
CA ALA A 104 -3.84 -2.41 10.03
C ALA A 104 -4.05 -3.44 11.16
N ALA A 105 -3.34 -4.57 11.11
CA ALA A 105 -3.38 -5.50 12.23
C ALA A 105 -2.71 -4.88 13.45
N LYS A 106 -3.28 -5.17 14.62
CA LYS A 106 -2.86 -4.61 15.89
C LYS A 106 -2.42 -5.78 16.77
N VAL A 107 -1.22 -5.67 17.31
CA VAL A 107 -0.70 -6.59 18.32
C VAL A 107 -0.60 -5.85 19.64
N THR A 108 -1.07 -6.53 20.67
CA THR A 108 -0.89 -6.12 22.06
C THR A 108 -0.02 -7.18 22.72
N ILE A 109 1.16 -6.78 23.18
CA ILE A 109 2.08 -7.64 23.92
C ILE A 109 1.97 -7.25 25.39
N ASP A 110 1.53 -8.18 26.22
CA ASP A 110 1.67 -8.07 27.66
C ASP A 110 3.09 -8.51 28.05
N CYS A 111 3.85 -7.58 28.62
CA CYS A 111 5.23 -7.81 29.03
C CYS A 111 5.33 -8.22 30.51
N GLY A 112 4.21 -8.47 31.18
CA GLY A 112 4.14 -8.63 32.64
C GLY A 112 4.25 -7.29 33.38
N ASP A 113 4.09 -7.33 34.70
CA ASP A 113 4.22 -6.16 35.59
C ASP A 113 3.35 -4.94 35.18
N GLY A 114 2.20 -5.18 34.54
CA GLY A 114 1.32 -4.12 34.04
C GLY A 114 1.86 -3.35 32.82
N LYS A 115 2.94 -3.82 32.21
CA LYS A 115 3.52 -3.21 31.00
C LYS A 115 2.88 -3.80 29.76
N VAL A 116 2.22 -2.96 28.97
CA VAL A 116 1.54 -3.37 27.73
C VAL A 116 2.08 -2.59 26.55
N LEU A 117 2.40 -3.29 25.47
CA LEU A 117 2.92 -2.74 24.23
C LEU A 117 1.89 -2.89 23.10
N HIS A 118 1.39 -1.78 22.57
CA HIS A 118 0.52 -1.77 21.39
C HIS A 118 1.30 -1.41 20.13
N ARG A 119 1.23 -2.24 19.10
CA ARG A 119 1.88 -2.01 17.80
C ARG A 119 0.97 -2.41 16.66
N THR A 120 1.21 -1.83 15.49
CA THR A 120 0.67 -2.33 14.24
C THR A 120 1.64 -3.32 13.60
N LEU A 121 1.10 -4.29 12.86
CA LEU A 121 1.88 -5.23 12.07
C LEU A 121 1.55 -5.07 10.60
N ARG A 122 2.59 -5.07 9.76
CA ARG A 122 2.47 -5.11 8.30
C ARG A 122 1.61 -3.96 7.75
N GLY A 123 1.44 -3.96 6.44
CA GLY A 123 0.73 -2.91 5.72
C GLY A 123 1.69 -1.94 5.03
N ASN A 124 1.15 -1.25 4.05
CA ASN A 124 1.88 -0.34 3.19
C ASN A 124 0.91 0.73 2.65
N THR A 125 1.41 1.61 1.81
CA THR A 125 0.66 2.69 1.18
C THR A 125 0.99 2.75 -0.29
N CYS A 126 0.08 3.25 -1.10
CA CYS A 126 0.36 3.65 -2.47
C CYS A 126 -0.33 4.97 -2.77
N LEU A 127 0.45 5.98 -3.13
CA LEU A 127 -0.05 7.23 -3.65
C LEU A 127 -0.12 7.11 -5.18
N TYR A 128 -1.31 7.25 -5.75
CA TYR A 128 -1.52 7.26 -7.19
C TYR A 128 -1.73 8.67 -7.70
N VAL A 129 -1.24 8.91 -8.92
CA VAL A 129 -1.66 10.03 -9.75
C VAL A 129 -2.63 9.49 -10.79
N LEU A 130 -3.83 10.06 -10.82
CA LEU A 130 -4.88 9.65 -11.73
C LEU A 130 -5.32 10.81 -12.61
N ARG A 131 -5.82 10.46 -13.79
CA ARG A 131 -6.59 11.37 -14.65
C ARG A 131 -7.94 11.72 -13.99
N PRO A 132 -8.66 12.74 -14.51
CA PRO A 132 -10.00 13.09 -14.03
C PRO A 132 -11.03 11.95 -14.10
N ASP A 133 -10.85 10.98 -15.00
CA ASP A 133 -11.71 9.79 -15.16
C ASP A 133 -11.34 8.64 -14.20
N GLY A 134 -10.33 8.83 -13.35
CA GLY A 134 -9.87 7.83 -12.38
C GLY A 134 -8.89 6.80 -12.93
N THR A 135 -8.45 6.93 -14.19
CA THR A 135 -7.41 6.05 -14.76
C THR A 135 -6.03 6.41 -14.22
N VAL A 136 -5.23 5.38 -13.95
CA VAL A 136 -3.89 5.49 -13.36
C VAL A 136 -2.92 6.05 -14.38
N VAL A 137 -2.26 7.14 -14.00
CA VAL A 137 -1.13 7.73 -14.71
C VAL A 137 0.17 7.25 -14.09
N ASP A 138 0.22 7.20 -12.76
CA ASP A 138 1.42 6.75 -12.06
C ASP A 138 1.11 6.25 -10.63
N ALA A 139 2.06 5.52 -10.03
CA ALA A 139 1.94 4.96 -8.69
C ALA A 139 3.25 5.05 -7.90
N PHE A 140 3.12 5.44 -6.63
CA PHE A 140 4.22 5.60 -5.67
C PHE A 140 3.95 4.72 -4.44
N PRO A 141 4.29 3.42 -4.50
CA PRO A 141 4.17 2.52 -3.36
C PRO A 141 5.22 2.84 -2.30
N GLY A 142 4.90 2.65 -1.03
CA GLY A 142 5.83 2.91 0.09
C GLY A 142 5.80 4.35 0.60
N VAL A 143 6.89 4.74 1.24
CA VAL A 143 7.14 6.11 1.70
C VAL A 143 8.38 6.71 1.04
N TYR A 144 8.40 8.04 0.98
CA TYR A 144 9.44 8.79 0.30
C TYR A 144 9.75 10.07 1.07
N GLU A 145 11.00 10.52 0.98
CA GLU A 145 11.41 11.85 1.39
C GLU A 145 10.79 12.89 0.43
N PRO A 146 10.16 13.96 0.95
CA PRO A 146 9.46 14.93 0.11
C PRO A 146 10.33 15.56 -0.98
N SER A 147 11.56 15.96 -0.63
CA SER A 147 12.52 16.60 -1.57
C SER A 147 12.82 15.76 -2.81
N ARG A 148 12.62 14.44 -2.73
CA ARG A 148 12.86 13.50 -3.83
C ARG A 148 11.60 13.02 -4.51
N LEU A 149 10.48 12.95 -3.80
CA LEU A 149 9.20 12.55 -4.39
C LEU A 149 8.56 13.69 -5.20
N LEU A 150 8.64 14.93 -4.71
CA LEU A 150 7.90 16.05 -5.28
C LEU A 150 8.25 16.37 -6.75
N PRO A 151 9.52 16.28 -7.20
CA PRO A 151 9.83 16.39 -8.62
C PRO A 151 9.14 15.32 -9.48
N GLU A 152 9.19 14.06 -9.05
CA GLU A 152 8.53 12.94 -9.75
C GLU A 152 7.02 13.13 -9.78
N LEU A 153 6.42 13.51 -8.65
CA LEU A 153 4.99 13.72 -8.52
C LEU A 153 4.49 14.80 -9.49
N ARG A 154 5.26 15.89 -9.67
CA ARG A 154 4.92 16.94 -10.65
C ARG A 154 4.97 16.43 -12.08
N LEU A 155 6.00 15.66 -12.43
CA LEU A 155 6.10 15.05 -13.76
C LEU A 155 4.88 14.16 -14.02
N SER A 156 4.51 13.31 -13.08
CA SER A 156 3.33 12.45 -13.19
C SER A 156 2.03 13.25 -13.30
N LEU A 157 1.90 14.39 -12.59
CA LEU A 157 0.74 15.28 -12.72
C LEU A 157 0.66 15.97 -14.10
N GLU A 158 1.80 16.31 -14.70
CA GLU A 158 1.82 16.79 -16.08
C GLU A 158 1.42 15.70 -17.08
N MET A 159 1.84 14.46 -16.83
CA MET A 159 1.44 13.30 -17.65
C MET A 159 -0.06 13.00 -17.57
N ALA A 160 -0.76 13.42 -16.51
CA ALA A 160 -2.22 13.29 -16.42
C ALA A 160 -2.98 14.06 -17.52
N LYS A 161 -2.32 15.02 -18.18
CA LYS A 161 -2.87 15.81 -19.30
C LYS A 161 -2.61 15.18 -20.66
N LYS A 162 -1.75 14.16 -20.76
CA LYS A 162 -1.28 13.55 -22.03
C LYS A 162 -2.22 12.43 -22.52
N SER A 163 -2.03 11.86 -23.69
CA SER A 163 -2.80 10.66 -24.10
C SER A 163 -2.32 9.41 -23.35
N PRO A 164 -3.15 8.35 -23.24
CA PRO A 164 -2.70 7.05 -22.71
C PRO A 164 -1.44 6.48 -23.38
N GLU A 165 -1.29 6.69 -24.69
CA GLU A 165 -0.14 6.25 -25.48
C GLU A 165 1.11 7.04 -25.10
N GLU A 166 1.00 8.36 -24.93
CA GLU A 166 2.09 9.21 -24.44
C GLU A 166 2.51 8.83 -23.02
N VAL A 167 1.56 8.54 -22.11
CA VAL A 167 1.84 8.06 -20.75
C VAL A 167 2.59 6.73 -20.79
N ARG A 168 2.16 5.80 -21.64
CA ARG A 168 2.84 4.51 -21.81
C ARG A 168 4.26 4.67 -22.36
N ALA A 169 4.44 5.50 -23.38
CA ALA A 169 5.74 5.80 -23.97
C ALA A 169 6.68 6.47 -22.96
N TRP A 170 6.16 7.36 -22.12
CA TRP A 170 6.90 7.94 -21.01
C TRP A 170 7.40 6.86 -20.05
N HIS A 171 6.54 5.95 -19.57
CA HIS A 171 6.98 4.85 -18.72
C HIS A 171 8.02 3.94 -19.38
N GLN A 172 7.90 3.67 -20.68
CA GLN A 172 8.93 2.93 -21.43
C GLN A 172 10.29 3.66 -21.39
N SER A 173 10.29 4.99 -21.49
CA SER A 173 11.51 5.79 -21.35
C SER A 173 12.07 5.79 -19.92
N GLU A 174 11.21 5.80 -18.89
CA GLU A 174 11.64 5.73 -17.50
C GLU A 174 12.29 4.39 -17.16
N ILE A 175 11.83 3.28 -17.73
CA ILE A 175 12.46 1.95 -17.54
C ILE A 175 13.96 1.99 -17.86
N ALA A 176 14.39 2.77 -18.86
CA ALA A 176 15.80 2.88 -19.24
C ALA A 176 16.65 3.62 -18.19
N LYS A 177 16.04 4.44 -17.33
CA LYS A 177 16.72 5.20 -16.26
C LYS A 177 16.93 4.36 -15.00
N HIS A 178 16.17 3.29 -14.83
CA HIS A 178 16.33 2.40 -13.68
C HIS A 178 17.34 1.30 -14.01
N PRO A 179 18.47 1.20 -13.30
CA PRO A 179 19.39 0.09 -13.47
C PRO A 179 18.63 -1.20 -13.16
N GLN A 180 18.49 -2.02 -14.20
CA GLN A 180 17.61 -3.17 -14.17
C GLN A 180 17.99 -4.14 -13.04
N PRO A 181 17.02 -4.72 -12.32
CA PRO A 181 17.27 -5.64 -11.21
C PRO A 181 17.69 -7.05 -11.68
N PHE A 182 18.63 -7.16 -12.63
CA PHE A 182 18.87 -8.42 -13.35
C PHE A 182 19.70 -9.49 -12.62
N GLY A 183 20.40 -9.17 -11.52
CA GLY A 183 21.40 -10.09 -10.96
C GLY A 183 21.04 -10.79 -9.65
N ILE A 184 20.54 -10.03 -8.68
CA ILE A 184 20.39 -10.46 -7.27
C ILE A 184 19.08 -9.85 -6.76
N GLY A 185 18.27 -10.62 -6.03
CA GLY A 185 17.05 -10.09 -5.42
C GLY A 185 17.33 -8.81 -4.65
N ARG A 186 16.42 -7.83 -4.71
CA ARG A 186 16.60 -6.54 -4.03
C ARG A 186 15.63 -6.41 -2.87
N GLY A 187 16.20 -6.27 -1.68
CA GLY A 187 15.44 -5.98 -0.47
C GLY A 187 14.83 -4.58 -0.54
N VAL A 188 13.58 -4.46 -0.08
CA VAL A 188 12.86 -3.19 0.06
C VAL A 188 12.21 -3.09 1.44
N ALA A 189 11.82 -1.87 1.83
CA ALA A 189 11.18 -1.56 3.10
C ALA A 189 12.11 -1.69 4.33
N GLY A 190 13.36 -1.25 4.19
CA GLY A 190 14.33 -1.27 5.30
C GLY A 190 13.93 -0.48 6.54
N SER A 191 13.19 0.62 6.39
CA SER A 191 12.67 1.38 7.54
C SER A 191 11.67 0.56 8.36
N LYS A 192 10.81 -0.18 7.68
CA LYS A 192 9.83 -1.07 8.28
C LYS A 192 10.54 -2.23 8.97
N ALA A 193 11.60 -2.77 8.38
CA ALA A 193 12.42 -3.79 9.04
C ALA A 193 13.04 -3.29 10.36
N ALA A 194 13.58 -2.06 10.37
CA ALA A 194 14.14 -1.47 11.58
C ALA A 194 13.13 -1.32 12.74
N VAL A 195 11.83 -1.24 12.42
CA VAL A 195 10.76 -1.06 13.40
C VAL A 195 10.01 -2.37 13.72
N GLU A 196 9.81 -3.23 12.73
CA GLU A 196 8.90 -4.39 12.78
C GLU A 196 9.62 -5.74 12.80
N ALA A 197 10.83 -5.85 12.22
CA ALA A 197 11.56 -7.12 12.10
C ALA A 197 11.95 -7.82 13.42
N PRO A 198 12.13 -7.13 14.58
CA PRO A 198 12.41 -7.83 15.83
C PRO A 198 11.27 -8.72 16.34
N ILE A 199 10.07 -8.61 15.75
CA ILE A 199 8.84 -9.24 16.26
C ILE A 199 8.30 -10.31 15.29
N LEU A 200 8.67 -10.26 14.00
CA LEU A 200 8.09 -11.12 12.97
C LEU A 200 9.12 -12.09 12.38
N ALA A 201 9.03 -13.35 12.76
CA ALA A 201 9.48 -14.46 11.94
C ALA A 201 8.27 -15.01 11.19
N THR A 202 8.09 -14.62 9.92
CA THR A 202 7.06 -15.23 9.08
C THR A 202 7.72 -16.04 7.97
N PRO A 203 7.26 -17.28 7.70
CA PRO A 203 7.70 -18.04 6.54
C PRO A 203 7.07 -17.45 5.27
N ALA A 204 7.49 -16.25 4.87
CA ALA A 204 7.28 -15.78 3.52
C ALA A 204 8.38 -16.40 2.65
N ALA A 205 8.20 -17.68 2.31
CA ALA A 205 8.98 -18.29 1.25
C ALA A 205 8.57 -17.61 -0.06
N ASN A 206 9.33 -16.59 -0.47
CA ASN A 206 9.27 -16.04 -1.82
C ASN A 206 9.85 -17.07 -2.79
N ALA A 207 9.18 -18.21 -2.92
CA ALA A 207 9.47 -19.14 -3.99
C ALA A 207 9.16 -18.41 -5.30
N LEU A 208 10.17 -18.31 -6.17
CA LEU A 208 9.97 -17.78 -7.51
C LEU A 208 8.89 -18.63 -8.20
N VAL A 209 7.76 -18.01 -8.53
CA VAL A 209 6.68 -18.68 -9.26
C VAL A 209 7.09 -18.75 -10.72
N PRO A 210 7.17 -19.94 -11.35
CA PRO A 210 7.46 -20.05 -12.77
C PRO A 210 6.52 -19.19 -13.60
N LEU A 211 7.07 -18.34 -14.47
CA LEU A 211 6.27 -17.50 -15.36
C LEU A 211 5.73 -18.33 -16.54
N PRO A 212 4.47 -18.11 -16.96
CA PRO A 212 3.96 -18.72 -18.18
C PRO A 212 4.83 -18.38 -19.41
N THR A 213 5.08 -19.36 -20.26
CA THR A 213 5.95 -19.23 -21.43
C THR A 213 5.36 -18.39 -22.55
N ASN A 214 4.05 -18.12 -22.51
CA ASN A 214 3.29 -17.38 -23.52
C ASN A 214 2.99 -15.92 -23.13
N LEU A 215 3.63 -15.38 -22.08
CA LEU A 215 3.46 -13.97 -21.73
C LEU A 215 4.10 -13.05 -22.79
N ASP A 216 3.40 -11.96 -23.07
CA ASP A 216 3.92 -10.77 -23.76
C ASP A 216 5.27 -10.35 -23.16
N PRO A 217 6.29 -9.97 -23.95
CA PRO A 217 7.62 -9.65 -23.44
C PRO A 217 7.64 -8.59 -22.35
N ALA A 218 6.81 -7.54 -22.47
CA ALA A 218 6.73 -6.47 -21.46
C ALA A 218 6.13 -6.99 -20.14
N GLU A 219 5.04 -7.76 -20.22
CA GLU A 219 4.42 -8.39 -19.04
C GLU A 219 5.36 -9.40 -18.37
N ARG A 220 6.12 -10.16 -19.17
CA ARG A 220 7.14 -11.08 -18.66
C ARG A 220 8.23 -10.34 -17.91
N LEU A 221 8.75 -9.25 -18.48
CA LEU A 221 9.77 -8.41 -17.84
C LEU A 221 9.27 -7.83 -16.52
N PHE A 222 8.05 -7.29 -16.52
CA PHE A 222 7.40 -6.80 -15.31
C PHE A 222 7.34 -7.89 -14.23
N ARG A 223 6.73 -9.04 -14.51
CA ARG A 223 6.53 -10.10 -13.49
C ARG A 223 7.85 -10.68 -12.99
N TRP A 224 8.81 -10.86 -13.90
CA TRP A 224 10.15 -11.34 -13.57
C TRP A 224 10.87 -10.39 -12.59
N SER A 225 10.70 -9.09 -12.79
CA SER A 225 11.27 -8.05 -11.93
C SER A 225 10.54 -7.92 -10.60
N ALA A 226 9.21 -7.97 -10.62
CA ALA A 226 8.37 -7.91 -9.43
C ALA A 226 8.67 -9.07 -8.44
N GLN A 227 8.83 -10.30 -8.94
CA GLN A 227 9.20 -11.46 -8.12
C GLN A 227 10.57 -11.36 -7.43
N ARG A 228 11.42 -10.42 -7.85
CA ARG A 228 12.77 -10.19 -7.28
C ARG A 228 12.81 -9.08 -6.25
N LEU A 229 11.73 -8.32 -6.10
CA LEU A 229 11.54 -7.47 -4.93
C LEU A 229 11.19 -8.37 -3.77
N PHE A 230 11.80 -8.15 -2.60
CA PHE A 230 11.39 -8.81 -1.38
C PHE A 230 11.36 -7.84 -0.21
N ASP A 231 10.29 -7.91 0.60
CA ASP A 231 10.14 -7.09 1.79
C ASP A 231 11.08 -7.60 2.89
N ILE A 232 12.14 -6.85 3.20
CA ILE A 232 13.09 -7.24 4.26
C ILE A 232 12.48 -7.13 5.66
N SER A 233 11.37 -6.40 5.81
CA SER A 233 10.66 -6.34 7.10
C SER A 233 9.91 -7.62 7.45
N ALA A 234 9.74 -8.53 6.48
CA ALA A 234 9.16 -9.85 6.72
C ALA A 234 10.18 -10.87 7.26
N GLN A 235 11.47 -10.53 7.29
CA GLN A 235 12.53 -11.39 7.79
C GLN A 235 12.90 -10.98 9.22
N PRO A 236 13.00 -11.94 10.16
CA PRO A 236 13.38 -11.65 11.54
C PRO A 236 14.81 -11.12 11.57
N MET A 237 15.00 -9.97 12.21
CA MET A 237 16.30 -9.33 12.33
C MET A 237 16.52 -8.86 13.76
N ASN A 238 17.69 -9.15 14.34
CA ASN A 238 17.99 -8.63 15.67
C ASN A 238 18.14 -7.09 15.62
N PRO A 239 17.79 -6.36 16.69
CA PRO A 239 17.82 -4.89 16.69
C PRO A 239 19.20 -4.27 16.41
N THR A 240 20.29 -4.99 16.64
CA THR A 240 21.65 -4.48 16.40
C THR A 240 21.99 -4.55 14.92
N THR A 241 21.71 -5.68 14.26
CA THR A 241 21.81 -5.84 12.81
C THR A 241 20.88 -4.87 12.08
N ALA A 242 19.64 -4.72 12.58
CA ALA A 242 18.67 -3.80 12.02
C ALA A 242 19.07 -2.34 12.16
N ARG A 243 19.88 -1.98 13.17
CA ARG A 243 20.47 -0.65 13.31
C ARG A 243 21.71 -0.48 12.44
N GLY A 244 22.56 -1.50 12.34
CA GLY A 244 23.75 -1.51 11.51
C GLY A 244 23.45 -1.36 10.02
N SER A 245 22.36 -1.98 9.53
CA SER A 245 21.94 -1.87 8.12
C SER A 245 21.51 -0.46 7.70
N ILE A 246 21.13 0.40 8.65
CA ILE A 246 20.73 1.80 8.40
C ILE A 246 21.96 2.68 8.09
N GLY A 247 23.16 2.22 8.46
CA GLY A 247 24.39 3.01 8.35
C GLY A 247 24.32 4.32 9.14
N ALA A 248 23.47 4.40 10.17
CA ALA A 248 23.40 5.57 11.05
C ALA A 248 24.47 5.44 12.14
N PRO A 249 25.18 6.54 12.48
CA PRO A 249 26.10 6.55 13.62
C PRO A 249 25.38 6.11 14.90
N GLU A 250 26.09 5.40 15.78
CA GLU A 250 25.55 4.91 17.05
C GLU A 250 24.98 6.05 17.94
N LEU A 251 25.54 7.26 17.79
CA LEU A 251 25.17 8.47 18.51
C LEU A 251 24.06 9.32 17.87
N ALA A 252 23.47 8.88 16.75
CA ALA A 252 22.40 9.64 16.10
C ALA A 252 21.17 9.78 17.02
N THR A 253 20.50 10.92 16.97
CA THR A 253 19.21 11.14 17.64
C THR A 253 18.10 10.30 16.98
N PRO A 254 16.96 10.03 17.66
CA PRO A 254 15.82 9.35 17.03
C PRO A 254 15.34 10.04 15.75
N LYS A 255 15.39 11.36 15.70
CA LYS A 255 15.01 12.16 14.53
C LYS A 255 15.95 11.92 13.35
N GLU A 256 17.26 11.98 13.58
CA GLU A 256 18.28 11.73 12.54
C GLU A 256 18.20 10.29 12.02
N ARG A 257 17.98 9.30 12.90
CA ARG A 257 17.74 7.92 12.48
C ARG A 257 16.49 7.78 11.62
N GLY A 258 15.39 8.41 12.03
CA GLY A 258 14.14 8.40 11.25
C GLY A 258 14.32 9.02 9.86
N GLN A 259 15.07 10.13 9.77
CA GLN A 259 15.38 10.77 8.49
C GLN A 259 16.27 9.88 7.61
N ARG A 260 17.31 9.26 8.18
CA ARG A 260 18.18 8.33 7.44
C ARG A 260 17.42 7.12 6.93
N LEU A 261 16.52 6.57 7.75
CA LEU A 261 15.64 5.47 7.35
C LEU A 261 14.73 5.85 6.18
N LEU A 262 14.13 7.03 6.24
CA LEU A 262 13.28 7.52 5.15
C LEU A 262 14.09 7.71 3.86
N GLN A 263 15.32 8.21 3.95
CA GLN A 263 16.21 8.35 2.80
C GLN A 263 16.56 7.01 2.15
N LEU A 264 16.92 6.00 2.96
CA LEU A 264 17.20 4.66 2.46
C LEU A 264 15.98 4.04 1.77
N GLU A 265 14.80 4.15 2.38
CA GLU A 265 13.58 3.65 1.77
C GLU A 265 13.22 4.41 0.48
N THR A 266 13.51 5.72 0.44
CA THR A 266 13.36 6.53 -0.78
C THR A 266 14.30 6.05 -1.89
N ASP A 267 15.55 5.72 -1.56
CA ASP A 267 16.53 5.16 -2.50
C ASP A 267 16.12 3.78 -3.02
N GLU A 268 15.60 2.92 -2.14
CA GLU A 268 15.06 1.60 -2.50
C GLU A 268 13.85 1.74 -3.40
N ASN A 269 12.90 2.59 -3.03
CA ASN A 269 11.67 2.78 -3.78
C ASN A 269 11.95 3.41 -5.16
N LEU A 270 12.70 4.51 -5.22
CA LEU A 270 13.05 5.15 -6.50
C LEU A 270 14.00 4.28 -7.34
N GLY A 271 14.91 3.54 -6.71
CA GLY A 271 15.88 2.72 -7.42
C GLY A 271 15.36 1.35 -7.88
N ALA A 272 14.33 0.80 -7.26
CA ALA A 272 13.84 -0.56 -7.53
C ALA A 272 12.34 -0.61 -7.78
N VAL A 273 11.54 -0.21 -6.79
CA VAL A 273 10.07 -0.35 -6.84
C VAL A 273 9.48 0.47 -7.99
N ARG A 274 9.95 1.69 -8.18
CA ARG A 274 9.55 2.57 -9.29
C ARG A 274 9.87 1.98 -10.66
N GLY A 275 11.04 1.36 -10.82
CA GLY A 275 11.37 0.65 -12.06
C GLY A 275 10.35 -0.43 -12.39
N VAL A 276 9.92 -1.22 -11.39
CA VAL A 276 8.88 -2.25 -11.57
C VAL A 276 7.51 -1.64 -11.86
N ILE A 277 7.16 -0.51 -11.23
CA ILE A 277 5.92 0.23 -11.56
C ILE A 277 5.92 0.72 -13.00
N HIS A 278 7.03 1.28 -13.49
CA HIS A 278 7.15 1.70 -14.88
C HIS A 278 7.07 0.53 -15.86
N MET A 279 7.70 -0.61 -15.55
CA MET A 279 7.56 -1.84 -16.35
C MET A 279 6.10 -2.31 -16.42
N TRP A 280 5.40 -2.28 -15.29
CA TRP A 280 3.99 -2.66 -15.23
C TRP A 280 3.10 -1.71 -16.03
N LEU A 281 3.18 -0.40 -15.78
CA LEU A 281 2.35 0.58 -16.48
C LEU A 281 2.65 0.61 -17.98
N ALA A 282 3.89 0.31 -18.39
CA ALA A 282 4.26 0.13 -19.79
C ALA A 282 3.73 -1.18 -20.40
N SER A 283 3.50 -2.23 -19.61
CA SER A 283 2.98 -3.53 -20.10
C SER A 283 1.47 -3.50 -20.35
N LEU A 284 0.74 -2.62 -19.67
CA LEU A 284 -0.71 -2.48 -19.79
C LEU A 284 -1.14 -2.19 -21.23
N LYS A 285 -2.10 -2.98 -21.74
CA LYS A 285 -2.66 -2.77 -23.09
C LYS A 285 -3.71 -1.67 -23.13
N GLN A 286 -4.37 -1.43 -22.01
CA GLN A 286 -5.38 -0.39 -21.80
C GLN A 286 -5.16 0.28 -20.44
N PRO A 287 -5.55 1.56 -20.27
CA PRO A 287 -5.58 2.19 -18.97
C PRO A 287 -6.44 1.42 -17.97
N ILE A 288 -6.08 1.50 -16.70
CA ILE A 288 -6.80 0.87 -15.60
C ILE A 288 -7.09 1.91 -14.52
N THR A 289 -8.05 1.63 -13.67
CA THR A 289 -8.43 2.46 -12.51
C THR A 289 -7.64 2.07 -11.25
N ALA A 290 -7.65 2.92 -10.23
CA ALA A 290 -6.99 2.62 -8.95
C ALA A 290 -7.54 1.35 -8.24
N PRO A 291 -8.85 1.03 -8.28
CA PRO A 291 -9.36 -0.24 -7.77
C PRO A 291 -8.80 -1.46 -8.51
N GLU A 292 -8.66 -1.40 -9.84
CA GLU A 292 -8.09 -2.48 -10.66
C GLU A 292 -6.58 -2.65 -10.43
N ALA A 293 -5.87 -1.52 -10.23
CA ALA A 293 -4.45 -1.46 -9.91
C ALA A 293 -4.08 -2.10 -8.56
N LYS A 294 -5.00 -2.06 -7.59
CA LYS A 294 -4.77 -2.44 -6.19
C LYS A 294 -4.10 -3.80 -6.05
N ARG A 295 -4.63 -4.81 -6.74
CA ARG A 295 -4.11 -6.18 -6.65
C ARG A 295 -2.66 -6.26 -7.13
N THR A 296 -2.37 -5.68 -8.29
CA THR A 296 -1.01 -5.72 -8.84
C THR A 296 -0.03 -4.98 -7.95
N VAL A 297 -0.38 -3.79 -7.47
CA VAL A 297 0.51 -3.02 -6.59
C VAL A 297 0.75 -3.74 -5.26
N PHE A 298 -0.30 -4.13 -4.54
CA PHE A 298 -0.14 -4.70 -3.20
C PHE A 298 0.29 -6.17 -3.22
N GLU A 299 -0.34 -7.04 -4.01
CA GLU A 299 0.00 -8.47 -4.00
C GLU A 299 1.22 -8.79 -4.87
N THR A 300 1.33 -8.19 -6.07
CA THR A 300 2.39 -8.59 -7.02
C THR A 300 3.69 -7.81 -6.83
N ILE A 301 3.61 -6.50 -6.59
CA ILE A 301 4.81 -5.64 -6.48
C ILE A 301 5.30 -5.57 -5.03
N LEU A 302 4.38 -5.37 -4.08
CA LEU A 302 4.74 -5.25 -2.66
C LEU A 302 4.71 -6.58 -1.89
N HIS A 303 4.23 -7.66 -2.50
CA HIS A 303 4.10 -8.99 -1.87
C HIS A 303 3.28 -8.99 -0.57
N ILE A 304 2.24 -8.15 -0.53
CA ILE A 304 1.31 -8.04 0.60
C ILE A 304 0.02 -8.76 0.25
N ASP A 305 -0.18 -9.92 0.86
CA ASP A 305 -1.48 -10.58 0.85
C ASP A 305 -2.45 -9.85 1.79
N TYR A 306 -3.06 -8.80 1.27
CA TYR A 306 -4.06 -8.03 2.01
C TYR A 306 -5.39 -8.78 2.13
N THR A 307 -5.58 -9.87 1.37
CA THR A 307 -6.79 -10.69 1.40
C THR A 307 -6.74 -11.78 2.47
N ASP A 308 -5.55 -12.22 2.89
CA ASP A 308 -5.40 -13.20 3.96
C ASP A 308 -5.87 -12.63 5.30
N PRO A 309 -6.99 -13.12 5.87
CA PRO A 309 -7.52 -12.61 7.13
C PRO A 309 -6.52 -12.71 8.29
N PHE A 310 -5.53 -13.60 8.20
CA PHE A 310 -4.55 -13.89 9.25
C PHE A 310 -3.16 -13.29 9.01
N LEU A 311 -2.93 -12.58 7.89
CA LEU A 311 -1.65 -11.94 7.57
C LEU A 311 -0.42 -12.87 7.63
N GLY A 312 -0.61 -14.13 7.26
CA GLY A 312 0.38 -15.21 7.28
C GLY A 312 0.52 -15.89 8.64
N LEU A 313 -0.17 -15.39 9.68
CA LEU A 313 -0.03 -15.92 11.05
C LEU A 313 -0.75 -17.26 11.25
N LYS A 314 -1.73 -17.61 10.41
CA LYS A 314 -2.45 -18.89 10.51
C LYS A 314 -1.52 -20.10 10.39
N HIS A 315 -0.40 -19.94 9.69
CA HIS A 315 0.55 -21.02 9.43
C HIS A 315 1.71 -21.05 10.42
N VAL A 316 1.68 -20.21 11.45
CA VAL A 316 2.69 -20.23 12.51
C VAL A 316 2.25 -21.25 13.55
N GLU A 317 2.74 -22.49 13.41
CA GLU A 317 2.62 -23.51 14.45
C GLU A 317 3.53 -23.12 15.61
N LEU A 318 2.93 -22.84 16.78
CA LEU A 318 3.67 -22.63 18.01
C LEU A 318 3.57 -23.93 18.85
N PRO A 319 4.69 -24.61 19.13
CA PRO A 319 4.67 -25.79 19.98
C PRO A 319 4.02 -25.45 21.34
N GLY A 320 2.99 -26.23 21.72
CA GLY A 320 2.28 -26.05 22.99
C GLY A 320 1.14 -25.01 22.98
N THR A 321 0.71 -24.53 21.81
CA THR A 321 -0.55 -23.81 21.65
C THR A 321 -1.51 -24.64 20.80
N ASP A 322 -2.53 -25.22 21.43
CA ASP A 322 -3.65 -25.88 20.75
C ASP A 322 -4.76 -24.87 20.42
#